data_AF-A0A932DF03-F1
#
_entry.id   AF-A0A932DF03-F1
#
_cell.length_a   1.000
_cell.length_b   1.000
_cell.length_c   1.000
_cell.angle_alpha   90.00
_cell.angle_beta   90.00
_cell.angle_gamma   90.00
#
_symmetry.space_group_name_H-M   'P 1'
#
loop_
_entity.id
_entity.type
_entity.pdbx_description
1 polymer ?
#
loop_
_entity_poly.entity_id
_entity_poly.type
_entity_poly.pdbx_seq_one_letter_code
_entity_poly.pdbx_strand_id
1 'polypeptide(L)'
;MKTRIGKIARLPRAVRDPLNQRLHDGEPGHRLLEWLNALPEVQAVLAAEFEGRPINAQNLSDWKQGGYRDWVTQQEALELAQRLGEDAAELQAEGRPPLTDTLALWLAARYAVARRQVAQAEGPEGWRALRELCADIVELRRGDHSAERLRLEREQFEFARARERKKTEAELWEWARQPENRERICQGFKTSAEKIALVRKVLFGDVDALRKSGEVAEMLSKALGTSGHPCEGQKTPASPGSLQSNQGESSLIKPEPAPPQGVIH
;
A
#
# COMPACT_ATOMS: atom_id res chain seq x y z
N MET A 1 -37.69 0.32 -13.80
CA MET A 1 -38.32 0.38 -12.46
C MET A 1 -39.83 0.28 -12.62
N LYS A 2 -40.48 -0.78 -12.09
CA LYS A 2 -41.96 -0.85 -12.07
C LYS A 2 -42.47 0.08 -10.97
N THR A 3 -43.13 1.17 -11.34
CA THR A 3 -43.89 2.02 -10.42
C THR A 3 -45.12 1.26 -9.95
N ARG A 4 -45.14 0.89 -8.66
CA ARG A 4 -46.30 0.20 -8.05
C ARG A 4 -47.44 1.20 -7.87
N ILE A 5 -48.67 0.80 -8.24
CA ILE A 5 -49.84 1.69 -8.31
C ILE A 5 -50.75 1.55 -7.06
N GLY A 6 -50.52 0.55 -6.21
CA GLY A 6 -51.38 0.28 -5.04
C GLY A 6 -51.33 1.36 -3.95
N LYS A 7 -52.38 1.44 -3.12
CA LYS A 7 -52.53 2.43 -2.03
C LYS A 7 -51.28 2.55 -1.15
N ILE A 8 -50.77 1.41 -0.67
CA ILE A 8 -49.59 1.37 0.20
C ILE A 8 -48.33 1.85 -0.53
N ALA A 9 -48.22 1.65 -1.85
CA ALA A 9 -47.08 2.09 -2.63
C ALA A 9 -46.99 3.61 -2.80
N ARG A 10 -48.12 4.31 -2.75
CA ARG A 10 -48.20 5.78 -2.80
C ARG A 10 -47.91 6.46 -1.47
N LEU A 11 -47.89 5.70 -0.38
CA LEU A 11 -47.59 6.26 0.93
C LEU A 11 -46.14 6.77 1.02
N PRO A 12 -45.90 7.86 1.78
CA PRO A 12 -44.57 8.36 2.07
C PRO A 12 -43.66 7.26 2.60
N ARG A 13 -42.37 7.35 2.29
CA ARG A 13 -41.39 6.36 2.76
C ARG A 13 -41.35 6.27 4.29
N ALA A 14 -41.54 7.40 4.98
CA ALA A 14 -41.64 7.48 6.43
C ALA A 14 -42.78 6.63 7.04
N VAL A 15 -43.82 6.30 6.27
CA VAL A 15 -44.91 5.39 6.71
C VAL A 15 -44.64 3.95 6.26
N ARG A 16 -44.08 3.78 5.06
CA ARG A 16 -43.76 2.45 4.52
C ARG A 16 -42.66 1.73 5.31
N ASP A 17 -41.64 2.44 5.77
CA ASP A 17 -40.52 1.82 6.50
C ASP A 17 -40.98 1.24 7.86
N PRO A 18 -41.73 1.96 8.72
CA PRO A 18 -42.31 1.38 9.93
C PRO A 18 -43.33 0.27 9.68
N LEU A 19 -44.13 0.38 8.61
CA LEU A 19 -45.03 -0.71 8.19
C LEU A 19 -44.24 -1.98 7.87
N ASN A 20 -43.18 -1.86 7.09
CA ASN A 20 -42.34 -3.00 6.72
C ASN A 20 -41.62 -3.60 7.93
N GLN A 21 -41.17 -2.77 8.87
CA GLN A 21 -40.58 -3.24 10.13
C GLN A 21 -41.58 -4.06 10.94
N ARG A 22 -42.79 -3.55 11.18
CA ARG A 22 -43.82 -4.29 11.93
C ARG A 22 -44.28 -5.58 11.23
N LEU A 23 -44.28 -5.57 9.90
CA LEU A 23 -44.51 -6.78 9.10
C LEU A 23 -43.41 -7.82 9.30
N HIS A 24 -42.15 -7.37 9.41
CA HIS A 24 -41.00 -8.21 9.71
C HIS A 24 -41.05 -8.77 11.13
N ASP A 25 -41.49 -7.97 12.10
CA ASP A 25 -41.67 -8.35 13.50
C ASP A 25 -42.87 -9.29 13.73
N GLY A 26 -43.64 -9.60 12.68
CA GLY A 26 -44.75 -10.57 12.72
C GLY A 26 -46.07 -10.01 13.27
N GLU A 27 -46.27 -8.69 13.26
CA GLU A 27 -47.49 -8.06 13.77
C GLU A 27 -48.74 -8.52 12.96
N PRO A 28 -49.86 -8.89 13.62
CA PRO A 28 -51.04 -9.38 12.92
C PRO A 28 -51.69 -8.29 12.06
N GLY A 29 -52.19 -8.70 10.88
CA GLY A 29 -52.68 -7.78 9.85
C GLY A 29 -53.78 -6.82 10.30
N HIS A 30 -54.67 -7.24 11.20
CA HIS A 30 -55.75 -6.36 11.69
C HIS A 30 -55.21 -5.16 12.50
N ARG A 31 -54.20 -5.36 13.36
CA ARG A 31 -53.57 -4.28 14.12
C ARG A 31 -52.82 -3.32 13.20
N LEU A 32 -52.14 -3.88 12.18
CA LEU A 32 -51.48 -3.07 11.17
C LEU A 32 -52.47 -2.18 10.42
N LEU A 33 -53.64 -2.70 10.04
CA LEU A 33 -54.65 -1.92 9.34
C LEU A 33 -55.28 -0.84 10.22
N GLU A 34 -55.52 -1.13 11.50
CA GLU A 34 -56.01 -0.15 12.47
C GLU A 34 -54.99 1.00 12.64
N TRP A 35 -53.72 0.66 12.87
CA TRP A 35 -52.64 1.63 12.95
C TRP A 35 -52.49 2.44 11.66
N LEU A 36 -52.47 1.79 10.50
CA LEU A 36 -52.23 2.46 9.22
C LEU A 36 -53.36 3.45 8.88
N ASN A 37 -54.62 3.08 9.12
CA ASN A 37 -55.76 3.95 8.85
C ASN A 37 -55.96 5.06 9.90
N ALA A 38 -55.35 4.93 11.08
CA ALA A 38 -55.38 5.96 12.12
C ALA A 38 -54.41 7.13 11.85
N LEU A 39 -53.40 6.94 10.98
CA LEU A 39 -52.40 7.96 10.69
C LEU A 39 -52.97 9.08 9.80
N PRO A 40 -52.84 10.36 10.20
CA PRO A 40 -53.34 11.49 9.42
C PRO A 40 -52.64 11.63 8.07
N GLU A 41 -51.36 11.25 7.96
CA GLU A 41 -50.60 11.25 6.71
C GLU A 41 -51.18 10.25 5.70
N VAL A 42 -51.63 9.08 6.19
CA VAL A 42 -52.27 8.06 5.34
C VAL A 42 -53.64 8.55 4.90
N GLN A 43 -54.43 9.11 5.82
CA GLN A 43 -55.75 9.66 5.50
C GLN A 43 -55.67 10.79 4.46
N ALA A 44 -54.67 11.67 4.56
CA ALA A 44 -54.46 12.73 3.57
C ALA A 44 -54.19 12.18 2.16
N VAL A 45 -53.33 11.16 2.04
CA VAL A 45 -53.05 10.50 0.74
C VAL A 45 -54.28 9.76 0.23
N LEU A 46 -55.03 9.08 1.10
CA LEU A 46 -56.27 8.40 0.72
C LEU A 46 -57.34 9.37 0.24
N ALA A 47 -57.49 10.52 0.89
CA ALA A 47 -58.43 11.56 0.48
C ALA A 47 -58.05 12.16 -0.89
N ALA A 48 -56.76 12.40 -1.12
CA ALA A 48 -56.25 12.99 -2.36
C ALA A 48 -56.31 12.04 -3.57
N GLU A 49 -55.95 10.78 -3.39
CA GLU A 49 -55.71 9.85 -4.51
C GLU A 49 -56.68 8.66 -4.58
N PHE A 50 -57.45 8.39 -3.51
CA PHE A 50 -58.24 7.15 -3.38
C PHE A 50 -59.65 7.36 -2.82
N GLU A 51 -60.23 8.55 -3.01
CA GLU A 51 -61.60 8.91 -2.57
C GLU A 51 -61.84 8.71 -1.06
N GLY A 52 -60.79 8.80 -0.24
CA GLY A 52 -60.86 8.59 1.21
C GLY A 52 -61.11 7.14 1.63
N ARG A 53 -61.10 6.18 0.70
CA ARG A 53 -61.40 4.77 1.02
C ARG A 53 -60.26 4.17 1.87
N PRO A 54 -60.56 3.55 3.03
CA PRO A 54 -59.53 3.00 3.91
C PRO A 54 -58.72 1.88 3.24
N ILE A 55 -57.54 1.61 3.79
CA ILE A 55 -56.68 0.49 3.41
C ILE A 55 -57.27 -0.78 4.01
N ASN A 56 -57.42 -1.82 3.19
CA ASN A 56 -58.02 -3.10 3.59
C ASN A 56 -56.98 -4.25 3.59
N ALA A 57 -57.42 -5.43 4.02
CA ALA A 57 -56.58 -6.63 4.07
C ALA A 57 -56.02 -7.04 2.70
N GLN A 58 -56.79 -6.83 1.61
CA GLN A 58 -56.31 -7.12 0.26
C GLN A 58 -55.10 -6.24 -0.10
N ASN A 59 -55.17 -4.94 0.20
CA ASN A 59 -54.05 -4.03 -0.05
C ASN A 59 -52.78 -4.45 0.69
N LEU A 60 -52.92 -4.95 1.94
CA LEU A 60 -51.81 -5.47 2.72
C LEU A 60 -51.23 -6.75 2.12
N SER A 61 -52.08 -7.66 1.65
CA SER A 61 -51.66 -8.89 0.94
C SER A 61 -50.91 -8.58 -0.35
N ASP A 62 -51.42 -7.66 -1.17
CA ASP A 62 -50.76 -7.24 -2.41
C ASP A 62 -49.41 -6.58 -2.13
N TRP A 63 -49.32 -5.79 -1.04
CA TRP A 63 -48.06 -5.20 -0.60
C TRP A 63 -47.06 -6.25 -0.13
N LYS A 64 -47.51 -7.24 0.65
CA LYS A 64 -46.68 -8.38 1.10
C LYS A 64 -46.07 -9.14 -0.08
N GLN A 65 -46.83 -9.35 -1.14
CA GLN A 65 -46.37 -10.09 -2.32
C GLN A 65 -45.35 -9.33 -3.19
N GLY A 66 -45.25 -8.01 -3.03
CA GLY A 66 -44.38 -7.17 -3.84
C GLY A 66 -43.51 -6.23 -3.01
N GLY A 67 -44.09 -5.11 -2.57
CA GLY A 67 -43.35 -4.02 -1.93
C GLY A 67 -42.58 -4.43 -0.68
N TYR A 68 -43.15 -5.31 0.13
CA TYR A 68 -42.48 -5.87 1.30
C TYR A 68 -41.30 -6.77 0.92
N ARG A 69 -41.43 -7.63 -0.10
CA ARG A 69 -40.32 -8.49 -0.57
C ARG A 69 -39.14 -7.69 -1.09
N ASP A 70 -39.41 -6.59 -1.79
CA ASP A 70 -38.35 -5.67 -2.23
C ASP A 70 -37.65 -5.03 -1.03
N TRP A 71 -38.41 -4.62 -0.01
CA TRP A 71 -37.83 -4.06 1.21
C TRP A 71 -37.00 -5.10 1.97
N VAL A 72 -37.47 -6.33 2.11
CA VAL A 72 -36.70 -7.43 2.72
C VAL A 72 -35.40 -7.66 1.95
N THR A 73 -35.47 -7.71 0.62
CA THR A 73 -34.28 -7.85 -0.25
C THR A 73 -33.28 -6.72 -0.01
N GLN A 74 -33.78 -5.49 0.15
CA GLN A 74 -32.94 -4.33 0.44
C GLN A 74 -32.29 -4.42 1.84
N GLN A 75 -33.03 -4.89 2.85
CA GLN A 75 -32.50 -5.08 4.20
C GLN A 75 -31.44 -6.18 4.25
N GLU A 76 -31.67 -7.33 3.60
CA GLU A 76 -30.68 -8.40 3.48
C GLU A 76 -29.38 -7.91 2.81
N ALA A 77 -29.50 -7.07 1.78
CA ALA A 77 -28.33 -6.48 1.12
C ALA A 77 -27.58 -5.50 2.02
N LEU A 78 -28.29 -4.70 2.82
CA LEU A 78 -27.67 -3.77 3.79
C LEU A 78 -26.99 -4.52 4.92
N GLU A 79 -27.62 -5.58 5.46
CA GLU A 79 -27.02 -6.42 6.50
C GLU A 79 -25.77 -7.13 5.99
N LEU A 80 -25.80 -7.68 4.77
CA LEU A 80 -24.63 -8.28 4.15
C LEU A 80 -23.51 -7.25 3.94
N ALA A 81 -23.85 -6.04 3.50
CA ALA A 81 -22.86 -4.96 3.34
C ALA A 81 -22.27 -4.49 4.68
N GLN A 82 -23.07 -4.46 5.76
CA GLN A 82 -22.59 -4.14 7.10
C GLN A 82 -21.64 -5.22 7.61
N ARG A 83 -22.03 -6.49 7.54
CA ARG A 83 -21.17 -7.62 7.95
C ARG A 83 -19.86 -7.65 7.18
N LEU A 84 -19.91 -7.46 5.85
CA LEU A 84 -18.69 -7.37 5.05
C LEU A 84 -17.85 -6.13 5.34
N GLY A 85 -18.48 -5.02 5.76
CA GLY A 85 -17.80 -3.82 6.23
C GLY A 85 -17.11 -4.04 7.58
N GLU A 86 -17.75 -4.79 8.47
CA GLU A 86 -17.19 -5.23 9.76
C GLU A 86 -16.03 -6.22 9.54
N ASP A 87 -16.21 -7.23 8.68
CA ASP A 87 -15.15 -8.17 8.27
C ASP A 87 -13.96 -7.43 7.63
N ALA A 88 -14.24 -6.44 6.78
CA ALA A 88 -13.20 -5.59 6.19
C ALA A 88 -12.55 -4.66 7.21
N ALA A 89 -13.27 -4.21 8.24
CA ALA A 89 -12.71 -3.41 9.34
C ALA A 89 -11.84 -4.28 10.28
N GLU A 90 -12.22 -5.52 10.51
CA GLU A 90 -11.46 -6.53 11.25
C GLU A 90 -10.19 -6.94 10.49
N LEU A 91 -10.29 -7.11 9.16
CA LEU A 91 -9.14 -7.27 8.26
C LEU A 91 -8.26 -6.00 8.15
N GLN A 92 -8.81 -4.81 8.47
CA GLN A 92 -8.10 -3.53 8.48
C GLN A 92 -7.31 -3.26 9.77
N ALA A 93 -7.22 -4.22 10.70
CA ALA A 93 -6.39 -4.08 11.89
C ALA A 93 -4.91 -3.80 11.57
N GLU A 94 -4.40 -4.12 10.37
CA GLU A 94 -3.06 -3.72 9.89
C GLU A 94 -3.05 -3.54 8.35
N GLY A 95 -2.93 -2.29 7.85
CA GLY A 95 -2.64 -2.01 6.43
C GLY A 95 -3.85 -1.98 5.50
N ARG A 96 -4.34 -0.78 5.19
CA ARG A 96 -5.60 -0.57 4.46
C ARG A 96 -5.50 -0.90 2.95
N PRO A 97 -6.42 -1.72 2.38
CA PRO A 97 -6.59 -1.80 0.94
C PRO A 97 -7.33 -0.56 0.38
N PRO A 98 -6.99 -0.09 -0.82
CA PRO A 98 -7.57 1.12 -1.42
C PRO A 98 -9.11 1.08 -1.54
N LEU A 99 -9.76 2.25 -1.60
CA LEU A 99 -11.21 2.43 -1.72
C LEU A 99 -11.86 1.56 -2.82
N THR A 100 -11.10 1.31 -3.89
CA THR A 100 -11.47 0.44 -5.00
C THR A 100 -11.74 -1.00 -4.56
N ASP A 101 -11.02 -1.51 -3.58
CA ASP A 101 -11.13 -2.89 -3.10
C ASP A 101 -12.35 -3.04 -2.20
N THR A 102 -12.69 -1.99 -1.45
CA THR A 102 -13.96 -1.91 -0.68
C THR A 102 -15.16 -1.86 -1.62
N LEU A 103 -15.08 -1.09 -2.71
CA LEU A 103 -16.12 -1.04 -3.74
C LEU A 103 -16.24 -2.37 -4.51
N ALA A 104 -15.12 -3.04 -4.79
CA ALA A 104 -15.11 -4.37 -5.39
C ALA A 104 -15.79 -5.40 -4.48
N LEU A 105 -15.55 -5.32 -3.17
CA LEU A 105 -16.22 -6.17 -2.18
C LEU A 105 -17.73 -5.92 -2.12
N TRP A 106 -18.16 -4.65 -2.15
CA TRP A 106 -19.59 -4.29 -2.22
C TRP A 106 -20.26 -4.77 -3.50
N LEU A 107 -19.57 -4.67 -4.64
CA LEU A 107 -20.04 -5.23 -5.91
C LEU A 107 -20.15 -6.76 -5.82
N ALA A 108 -19.15 -7.45 -5.27
CA ALA A 108 -19.18 -8.90 -5.07
C ALA A 108 -20.37 -9.34 -4.19
N ALA A 109 -20.66 -8.60 -3.11
CA ALA A 109 -21.83 -8.82 -2.26
C ALA A 109 -23.15 -8.68 -3.04
N ARG A 110 -23.28 -7.61 -3.83
CA ARG A 110 -24.45 -7.40 -4.69
C ARG A 110 -24.59 -8.50 -5.74
N TYR A 111 -23.50 -9.02 -6.29
CA TYR A 111 -23.54 -10.14 -7.22
C TYR A 111 -23.93 -11.47 -6.57
N ALA A 112 -23.51 -11.72 -5.32
CA ALA A 112 -23.94 -12.89 -4.57
C ALA A 112 -25.47 -12.89 -4.34
N VAL A 113 -26.06 -11.71 -4.10
CA VAL A 113 -27.52 -11.54 -4.00
C VAL A 113 -28.20 -11.63 -5.38
N ALA A 114 -27.64 -10.98 -6.39
CA ALA A 114 -28.16 -11.04 -7.76
C ALA A 114 -28.19 -12.47 -8.31
N ARG A 115 -27.21 -13.32 -7.97
CA ARG A 115 -27.19 -14.75 -8.30
C ARG A 115 -28.45 -15.47 -7.81
N ARG A 116 -28.94 -15.17 -6.60
CA ARG A 116 -30.18 -15.77 -6.07
C ARG A 116 -31.40 -15.32 -6.87
N GLN A 117 -31.43 -14.06 -7.29
CA GLN A 117 -32.52 -13.52 -8.11
C GLN A 117 -32.53 -14.11 -9.52
N VAL A 118 -31.35 -14.29 -10.13
CA VAL A 118 -31.20 -15.01 -11.40
C VAL A 118 -31.66 -16.46 -11.28
N ALA A 119 -31.34 -17.14 -10.17
CA ALA A 119 -31.76 -18.51 -9.93
C ALA A 119 -33.28 -18.67 -9.74
N GLN A 120 -33.98 -17.62 -9.28
CA GLN A 120 -35.43 -17.60 -9.13
C GLN A 120 -36.16 -17.04 -10.36
N ALA A 121 -35.45 -16.39 -11.29
CA ALA A 121 -36.03 -15.83 -12.51
C ALA A 121 -36.07 -16.91 -13.60
N GLU A 122 -37.27 -17.41 -13.91
CA GLU A 122 -37.46 -18.36 -15.00
C GLU A 122 -37.58 -17.66 -16.36
N GLY A 123 -37.09 -18.31 -17.41
CA GLY A 123 -37.26 -17.86 -18.79
C GLY A 123 -36.28 -16.76 -19.24
N PRO A 124 -36.65 -15.95 -20.25
CA PRO A 124 -35.70 -15.07 -20.96
C PRO A 124 -35.10 -13.96 -20.09
N GLU A 125 -35.80 -13.53 -19.03
CA GLU A 125 -35.31 -12.47 -18.14
C GLU A 125 -34.16 -12.96 -17.25
N GLY A 126 -34.24 -14.18 -16.72
CA GLY A 126 -33.13 -14.81 -15.99
C GLY A 126 -31.88 -14.96 -16.85
N TRP A 127 -32.03 -15.35 -18.13
CA TRP A 127 -30.92 -15.45 -19.08
C TRP A 127 -30.28 -14.10 -19.47
N ARG A 128 -31.03 -13.00 -19.44
CA ARG A 128 -30.46 -11.65 -19.65
C ARG A 128 -29.69 -11.20 -18.42
N ALA A 129 -30.29 -11.32 -17.25
CA ALA A 129 -29.65 -10.98 -15.99
C ALA A 129 -28.37 -11.79 -15.76
N LEU A 130 -28.35 -13.08 -16.09
CA LEU A 130 -27.13 -13.91 -16.04
C LEU A 130 -26.04 -13.41 -16.99
N ARG A 131 -26.41 -12.98 -18.21
CA ARG A 131 -25.43 -12.47 -19.19
C ARG A 131 -24.81 -11.14 -18.76
N GLU A 132 -25.60 -10.24 -18.18
CA GLU A 132 -25.10 -9.00 -17.60
C GLU A 132 -24.11 -9.30 -16.47
N LEU A 133 -24.49 -10.22 -15.56
CA LEU A 133 -23.63 -10.70 -14.47
C LEU A 133 -22.29 -11.26 -14.98
N CYS A 134 -22.32 -12.10 -16.02
CA CYS A 134 -21.11 -12.64 -16.63
C CYS A 134 -20.25 -11.56 -17.29
N ALA A 135 -20.86 -10.58 -17.96
CA ALA A 135 -20.14 -9.48 -18.59
C ALA A 135 -19.41 -8.62 -17.55
N ASP A 136 -20.06 -8.32 -16.43
CA ASP A 136 -19.48 -7.52 -15.36
C ASP A 136 -18.29 -8.25 -14.69
N ILE A 137 -18.39 -9.57 -14.49
CA ILE A 137 -17.28 -10.39 -13.97
C ILE A 137 -16.10 -10.38 -14.94
N VAL A 138 -16.35 -10.47 -16.25
CA VAL A 138 -15.30 -10.43 -17.27
C VAL A 138 -14.57 -9.08 -17.25
N GLU A 139 -15.29 -7.96 -17.14
CA GLU A 139 -14.68 -6.63 -17.06
C GLU A 139 -13.87 -6.46 -15.76
N LEU A 140 -14.35 -6.98 -14.62
CA LEU A 140 -13.58 -6.99 -13.37
C LEU A 140 -12.27 -7.76 -13.54
N ARG A 141 -12.32 -8.97 -14.10
CA ARG A 141 -11.12 -9.81 -14.34
C ARG A 141 -10.15 -9.18 -15.34
N ARG A 142 -10.67 -8.43 -16.31
CA ARG A 142 -9.85 -7.67 -17.25
C ARG A 142 -9.12 -6.52 -16.54
N GLY A 143 -9.78 -5.88 -15.58
CA GLY A 143 -9.18 -4.91 -14.66
C GLY A 143 -8.03 -5.51 -13.86
N ASP A 144 -8.26 -6.64 -13.17
CA ASP A 144 -7.25 -7.37 -12.39
C ASP A 144 -6.01 -7.69 -13.23
N HIS A 145 -6.23 -8.26 -14.42
CA HIS A 145 -5.14 -8.62 -15.32
C HIS A 145 -4.35 -7.40 -15.80
N SER A 146 -5.03 -6.28 -16.05
CA SER A 146 -4.38 -5.03 -16.45
C SER A 146 -3.56 -4.42 -15.33
N ALA A 147 -4.04 -4.52 -14.08
CA ALA A 147 -3.33 -4.05 -12.89
C ALA A 147 -2.04 -4.86 -12.65
N GLU A 148 -2.12 -6.19 -12.74
CA GLU A 148 -0.95 -7.06 -12.65
C GLU A 148 0.07 -6.80 -13.76
N ARG A 149 -0.39 -6.60 -15.00
CA ARG A 149 0.51 -6.22 -16.10
C ARG A 149 1.23 -4.89 -15.82
N LEU A 150 0.52 -3.88 -15.34
CA LEU A 150 1.11 -2.58 -15.01
C LEU A 150 2.11 -2.67 -13.84
N ARG A 151 1.87 -3.58 -12.89
CA ARG A 151 2.83 -3.89 -11.82
C ARG A 151 4.13 -4.46 -12.40
N LEU A 152 4.05 -5.48 -13.25
CA LEU A 152 5.22 -6.09 -13.89
C LEU A 152 5.99 -5.08 -14.75
N GLU A 153 5.28 -4.22 -15.51
CA GLU A 153 5.92 -3.16 -16.29
C GLU A 153 6.69 -2.19 -15.39
N ARG A 154 6.11 -1.76 -14.26
CA ARG A 154 6.81 -0.90 -13.28
C ARG A 154 8.07 -1.55 -12.73
N GLU A 155 8.00 -2.81 -12.33
CA GLU A 155 9.15 -3.57 -11.83
C GLU A 155 10.27 -3.66 -12.89
N GLN A 156 9.91 -3.90 -14.15
CA GLN A 156 10.88 -3.90 -15.26
C GLN A 156 11.52 -2.53 -15.49
N PHE A 157 10.75 -1.44 -15.45
CA PHE A 157 11.28 -0.09 -15.56
C PHE A 157 12.25 0.26 -14.42
N GLU A 158 11.93 -0.12 -13.18
CA GLU A 158 12.80 0.08 -12.03
C GLU A 158 14.11 -0.69 -12.17
N PHE A 159 14.03 -1.95 -12.60
CA PHE A 159 15.22 -2.76 -12.87
C PHE A 159 16.08 -2.17 -13.98
N ALA A 160 15.48 -1.71 -15.08
CA ALA A 160 16.19 -1.05 -16.17
C ALA A 160 16.91 0.22 -15.70
N ARG A 161 16.23 1.08 -14.92
CA ARG A 161 16.84 2.28 -14.32
C ARG A 161 17.98 1.95 -13.37
N ALA A 162 17.82 0.94 -12.52
CA ALA A 162 18.87 0.52 -11.60
C ALA A 162 20.11 0.03 -12.39
N ARG A 163 19.91 -0.69 -13.49
CA ARG A 163 20.99 -1.15 -14.37
C ARG A 163 21.69 0.02 -15.06
N GLU A 164 20.95 1.00 -15.58
CA GLU A 164 21.53 2.21 -16.19
C GLU A 164 22.29 3.06 -15.18
N ARG A 165 21.80 3.20 -13.93
CA ARG A 165 22.54 3.88 -12.86
C ARG A 165 23.89 3.21 -12.58
N LYS A 166 23.93 1.87 -12.51
CA LYS A 166 25.19 1.13 -12.34
C LYS A 166 26.13 1.26 -13.53
N LYS A 167 25.59 1.26 -14.75
CA LYS A 167 26.38 1.49 -15.98
C LYS A 167 26.97 2.90 -15.99
N THR A 168 26.16 3.92 -15.71
CA THR A 168 26.65 5.30 -15.62
C THR A 168 27.68 5.46 -14.50
N GLU A 169 27.54 4.83 -13.33
CA GLU A 169 28.58 4.84 -12.30
C GLU A 169 29.89 4.19 -12.79
N ALA A 170 29.82 3.02 -13.43
CA ALA A 170 30.99 2.35 -13.98
C ALA A 170 31.64 3.17 -15.11
N GLU A 171 30.84 3.69 -16.04
CA GLU A 171 31.26 4.56 -17.13
C GLU A 171 31.85 5.88 -16.60
N LEU A 172 31.30 6.44 -15.53
CA LEU A 172 31.84 7.62 -14.84
C LEU A 172 33.20 7.33 -14.23
N TRP A 173 33.39 6.15 -13.61
CA TRP A 173 34.70 5.73 -13.09
C TRP A 173 35.71 5.51 -14.20
N GLU A 174 35.31 4.90 -15.32
CA GLU A 174 36.16 4.74 -16.50
C GLU A 174 36.51 6.08 -17.15
N TRP A 175 35.53 6.97 -17.28
CA TRP A 175 35.72 8.34 -17.75
C TRP A 175 36.67 9.13 -16.83
N ALA A 176 36.52 9.01 -15.51
CA ALA A 176 37.36 9.67 -14.51
C ALA A 176 38.79 9.10 -14.43
N ARG A 177 39.01 7.85 -14.90
CA ARG A 177 40.35 7.25 -15.01
C ARG A 177 41.15 7.77 -16.19
N GLN A 178 40.50 8.34 -17.21
CA GLN A 178 41.20 8.93 -18.34
C GLN A 178 42.06 10.11 -17.84
N PRO A 179 43.34 10.21 -18.27
CA PRO A 179 44.28 11.18 -17.73
C PRO A 179 43.82 12.63 -17.89
N GLU A 180 43.19 12.97 -19.02
CA GLU A 180 42.66 14.31 -19.31
C GLU A 180 41.54 14.70 -18.33
N ASN A 181 40.63 13.78 -18.02
CA ASN A 181 39.53 14.04 -17.11
C ASN A 181 39.98 14.02 -15.65
N ARG A 182 40.93 13.12 -15.31
CA ARG A 182 41.54 13.06 -13.99
C ARG A 182 42.23 14.37 -13.64
N GLU A 183 42.99 14.94 -14.57
CA GLU A 183 43.65 16.23 -14.37
C GLU A 183 42.64 17.37 -14.21
N ARG A 184 41.56 17.37 -15.01
CA ARG A 184 40.45 18.33 -14.86
C ARG A 184 39.72 18.22 -13.52
N ILE A 185 39.49 17.01 -13.01
CA ILE A 185 38.84 16.77 -11.70
C ILE A 185 39.79 17.17 -10.56
N CYS A 186 41.08 16.87 -10.68
CA CYS A 186 42.08 17.15 -9.65
C CYS A 186 42.64 18.58 -9.70
N GLN A 187 42.25 19.40 -10.66
CA GLN A 187 42.73 20.78 -10.79
C GLN A 187 42.37 21.60 -9.54
N GLY A 188 43.38 22.13 -8.85
CA GLY A 188 43.21 22.89 -7.61
C GLY A 188 43.12 22.05 -6.32
N PHE A 189 43.07 20.72 -6.41
CA PHE A 189 43.15 19.85 -5.24
C PHE A 189 44.61 19.62 -4.84
N LYS A 190 44.94 19.93 -3.58
CA LYS A 190 46.24 19.55 -3.02
C LYS A 190 46.34 18.03 -2.93
N THR A 191 47.46 17.48 -3.38
CA THR A 191 47.71 16.04 -3.28
C THR A 191 47.72 15.60 -1.81
N SER A 192 47.47 14.32 -1.54
CA SER A 192 47.55 13.81 -0.17
C SER A 192 48.91 14.08 0.47
N ALA A 193 49.99 14.05 -0.30
CA ALA A 193 51.33 14.40 0.15
C ALA A 193 51.46 15.89 0.54
N GLU A 194 50.90 16.80 -0.26
CA GLU A 194 50.89 18.24 0.04
C GLU A 194 50.02 18.58 1.26
N LYS A 195 48.88 17.88 1.43
CA LYS A 195 48.05 18.01 2.62
C LYS A 195 48.80 17.53 3.87
N ILE A 196 49.48 16.39 3.79
CA ILE A 196 50.31 15.86 4.88
C ILE A 196 51.48 16.82 5.19
N ALA A 197 52.13 17.36 4.17
CA ALA A 197 53.21 18.34 4.34
C ALA A 197 52.71 19.64 4.99
N LEU A 198 51.52 20.12 4.59
CA LEU A 198 50.90 21.30 5.19
C LEU A 198 50.55 21.04 6.66
N VAL A 199 49.94 19.90 6.98
CA VAL A 199 49.61 19.50 8.35
C VAL A 199 50.88 19.35 9.20
N ARG A 200 51.93 18.72 8.67
CA ARG A 200 53.23 18.62 9.35
C ARG A 200 53.84 19.99 9.63
N LYS A 201 53.79 20.89 8.65
CA LYS A 201 54.29 22.27 8.79
C LYS A 201 53.52 23.07 9.83
N VAL A 202 52.21 22.87 9.94
CA VAL A 202 51.36 23.55 10.94
C VAL A 202 51.59 22.98 12.35
N LEU A 203 51.70 21.65 12.49
CA LEU A 203 51.80 21.00 13.81
C LEU A 203 53.22 20.98 14.39
N PHE A 204 54.23 20.81 13.56
CA PHE A 204 55.62 20.61 13.99
C PHE A 204 56.56 21.74 13.53
N GLY A 205 56.02 22.80 12.91
CA GLY A 205 56.81 23.85 12.27
C GLY A 205 57.45 23.37 10.97
N ASP A 206 58.21 24.26 10.31
CA ASP A 206 58.91 23.92 9.06
C ASP A 206 60.20 23.14 9.36
N VAL A 207 60.03 21.85 9.65
CA VAL A 207 61.13 20.93 10.00
C VAL A 207 62.18 20.86 8.88
N ASP A 208 61.76 21.02 7.62
CA ASP A 208 62.65 21.02 6.46
C ASP A 208 63.43 22.35 6.35
N ALA A 209 62.83 23.48 6.75
CA ALA A 209 63.56 24.75 6.90
C ALA A 209 64.56 24.69 8.07
N LEU A 210 64.18 24.13 9.22
CA LEU A 210 65.06 23.90 10.38
C LEU A 210 66.23 22.97 10.05
N ARG A 211 65.99 21.96 9.20
CA ARG A 211 67.03 21.04 8.72
C ARG A 211 68.00 21.74 7.75
N LYS A 212 67.52 22.68 6.94
CA LYS A 212 68.32 23.45 5.96
C LYS A 212 69.03 24.66 6.57
N SER A 213 68.51 25.24 7.65
CA SER A 213 69.13 26.37 8.36
C SER A 213 70.35 25.94 9.19
N GLY A 214 70.60 24.64 9.34
CA GLY A 214 71.70 24.14 10.17
C GLY A 214 71.46 24.30 11.68
N GLU A 215 70.34 24.91 12.08
CA GLU A 215 69.97 25.15 13.48
C GLU A 215 69.79 23.85 14.25
N VAL A 216 69.38 22.76 13.57
CA VAL A 216 69.33 21.42 14.19
C VAL A 216 70.73 20.90 14.53
N ALA A 217 71.74 21.20 13.71
CA ALA A 217 73.13 20.83 14.00
C ALA A 217 73.73 21.70 15.13
N GLU A 218 73.34 22.97 15.21
CA GLU A 218 73.76 23.90 16.27
C GLU A 218 73.06 23.61 17.62
N MET A 219 71.77 23.25 17.60
CA MET A 219 71.03 22.78 18.77
C MET A 219 71.55 21.43 19.27
N LEU A 220 71.86 20.48 18.37
CA LEU A 220 72.49 19.21 18.73
C LEU A 220 73.93 19.42 19.23
N SER A 221 74.69 20.36 18.67
CA SER A 221 76.01 20.76 19.16
C SER A 221 75.95 21.36 20.58
N LYS A 222 74.95 22.20 20.90
CA LYS A 222 74.70 22.73 22.25
C LYS A 222 74.24 21.65 23.23
N ALA A 223 73.39 20.71 22.78
CA ALA A 223 72.91 19.62 23.62
C ALA A 223 73.97 18.53 23.88
N LEU A 224 74.91 18.35 22.95
CA LEU A 224 76.03 17.40 23.06
C LEU A 224 77.32 18.04 23.60
N GLY A 225 77.28 19.33 23.94
CA GLY A 225 78.41 20.13 24.40
C GLY A 225 78.66 20.12 25.91
N THR A 226 78.50 18.98 26.60
CA THR A 226 79.10 18.77 27.93
C THR A 226 79.40 17.30 28.19
N SER A 227 80.66 17.05 28.54
CA SER A 227 81.29 15.81 29.03
C SER A 227 81.32 14.61 28.08
N GLY A 228 82.52 14.33 27.57
CA GLY A 228 82.84 13.08 26.91
C GLY A 228 82.95 11.91 27.87
N HIS A 229 82.42 10.76 27.43
CA HIS A 229 83.01 9.46 27.66
C HIS A 229 82.48 8.49 26.57
N PRO A 230 83.35 7.77 25.84
CA PRO A 230 82.90 6.73 24.91
C PRO A 230 82.69 5.44 25.71
N CYS A 231 81.45 5.02 25.87
CA CYS A 231 81.14 3.67 26.34
C CYS A 231 80.72 2.80 25.15
N GLU A 232 81.59 1.86 24.82
CA GLU A 232 81.30 0.69 24.00
C GLU A 232 80.16 -0.13 24.62
N GLY A 233 79.32 -0.67 23.72
CA GLY A 233 78.68 -1.97 23.86
C GLY A 233 77.63 -2.10 24.97
N GLN A 234 76.36 -2.15 24.57
CA GLN A 234 75.49 -3.23 25.05
C GLN A 234 74.27 -3.48 24.18
N LYS A 235 74.03 -4.79 24.04
CA LYS A 235 72.98 -5.52 23.35
C LYS A 235 71.58 -4.94 23.57
N THR A 236 70.82 -4.97 22.48
CA THR A 236 69.35 -5.00 22.47
C THR A 236 68.76 -5.98 23.49
N PRO A 237 67.74 -5.58 24.25
CA PRO A 237 66.69 -6.49 24.69
C PRO A 237 65.41 -6.28 23.88
N ALA A 238 64.72 -7.40 23.68
CA ALA A 238 63.55 -7.55 22.83
C ALA A 238 62.23 -7.20 23.53
N SER A 239 61.24 -6.90 22.69
CA SER A 239 59.77 -7.08 22.83
C SER A 239 58.97 -6.08 23.69
N PRO A 240 57.63 -5.96 23.54
CA PRO A 240 56.69 -6.64 22.62
C PRO A 240 55.66 -5.71 21.89
N GLY A 241 54.90 -6.27 20.95
CA GLY A 241 53.50 -5.87 20.75
C GLY A 241 53.10 -5.22 19.42
N SER A 242 53.18 -5.95 18.31
CA SER A 242 52.37 -5.62 17.12
C SER A 242 50.94 -6.10 17.35
N LEU A 243 50.04 -5.15 17.59
CA LEU A 243 48.60 -5.38 17.50
C LEU A 243 48.18 -5.56 16.03
N GLN A 244 47.48 -6.66 15.83
CA GLN A 244 46.89 -7.21 14.62
C GLN A 244 46.18 -6.18 13.73
N SER A 245 46.55 -6.19 12.45
CA SER A 245 45.73 -5.66 11.36
C SER A 245 44.70 -6.73 10.99
N ASN A 246 43.45 -6.56 11.42
CA ASN A 246 42.35 -7.37 10.93
C ASN A 246 42.06 -7.02 9.47
N GLN A 247 42.29 -7.97 8.59
CA GLN A 247 41.70 -8.01 7.26
C GLN A 247 40.21 -8.33 7.42
N GLY A 248 39.34 -7.37 7.08
CA GLY A 248 37.92 -7.61 6.91
C GLY A 248 37.69 -8.30 5.57
N GLU A 249 37.59 -9.63 5.58
CA GLU A 249 37.00 -10.40 4.49
C GLU A 249 35.49 -10.10 4.44
N SER A 250 35.06 -9.34 3.43
CA SER A 250 33.65 -9.19 3.08
C SER A 250 33.23 -10.41 2.26
N SER A 251 32.68 -11.41 2.93
CA SER A 251 32.08 -12.59 2.29
C SER A 251 30.91 -12.20 1.38
N LEU A 252 31.06 -12.51 0.09
CA LEU A 252 30.01 -12.53 -0.92
C LEU A 252 28.80 -13.36 -0.43
N ILE A 253 27.64 -12.74 -0.33
CA ILE A 253 26.35 -13.44 -0.30
C ILE A 253 26.09 -13.95 -1.74
N LYS A 254 26.11 -15.28 -1.92
CA LYS A 254 25.63 -15.93 -3.15
C LYS A 254 24.10 -15.93 -3.17
N PRO A 255 23.45 -15.71 -4.33
CA PRO A 255 22.00 -15.85 -4.44
C PRO A 255 21.58 -17.33 -4.37
N GLU A 256 20.50 -17.57 -3.64
CA GLU A 256 19.82 -18.86 -3.43
C GLU A 256 19.13 -19.32 -4.73
N PRO A 257 19.18 -20.61 -5.11
CA PRO A 257 18.49 -21.11 -6.31
C PRO A 257 17.00 -21.33 -6.05
N ALA A 258 16.18 -20.98 -7.06
CA ALA A 258 14.73 -21.12 -7.04
C ALA A 258 14.25 -22.58 -6.87
N PRO A 259 13.09 -22.82 -6.21
CA PRO A 259 12.56 -24.17 -6.02
C PRO A 259 11.99 -24.78 -7.33
N PRO A 260 12.05 -26.11 -7.48
CA PRO A 260 11.65 -26.80 -8.71
C PRO A 260 10.15 -26.72 -8.95
N GLN A 261 9.78 -26.41 -10.20
CA GLN A 261 8.41 -26.48 -10.70
C GLN A 261 7.94 -27.94 -10.71
N GLY A 262 6.95 -28.24 -9.86
CA GLY A 262 6.26 -29.52 -9.86
C GLY A 262 5.50 -29.72 -11.17
N VAL A 263 5.82 -30.81 -11.86
CA VAL A 263 5.09 -31.35 -13.00
C VAL A 263 3.75 -31.89 -12.50
N ILE A 264 2.64 -31.36 -13.03
CA ILE A 264 1.30 -31.92 -12.84
C ILE A 264 1.07 -32.91 -13.98
N HIS A 265 0.87 -34.19 -13.62
CA HIS A 265 0.22 -35.21 -14.45
C HIS A 265 -1.29 -35.19 -14.19
#